data_AF-A0AAV5U2K7-F1
#
_entry.id   AF-A0AAV5U2K7-F1
#
_cell.length_a   1.000
_cell.length_b   1.000
_cell.length_c   1.000
_cell.angle_alpha   90.00
_cell.angle_beta   90.00
_cell.angle_gamma   90.00
#
_symmetry.space_group_name_H-M   'P 1'
#
loop_
_entity.id
_entity.type
_entity.pdbx_description
1 polymer ?
#
loop_
_entity_poly.entity_id
_entity_poly.type
_entity_poly.pdbx_seq_one_letter_code
_entity_poly.pdbx_strand_id
1 'polypeptide(L)'
;LQVIEGFRTTGDPKLMKVAEQMATSWLSVTYQSFIRTHAMFEKYNVSSSTSEDNAAGGGGEYEVQTGFGWTNGVILDLLDKYGDKMASSLTRIPSITTVVALIGLRYLID
;
A
#
# COMPACT_ATOMS: atom_id res chain seq x y z
N LEU A 1 -3.42 9.12 -7.90
CA LEU A 1 -2.68 10.40 -7.73
C LEU A 1 -3.61 11.59 -7.53
N GLN A 2 -4.47 11.94 -8.50
CA GLN A 2 -5.28 13.17 -8.44
C GLN A 2 -6.12 13.31 -7.15
N VAL A 3 -6.80 12.24 -6.71
CA VAL A 3 -7.58 12.26 -5.44
C VAL A 3 -6.69 12.45 -4.22
N ILE A 4 -5.55 11.75 -4.17
CA ILE A 4 -4.58 11.87 -3.09
C ILE A 4 -4.07 13.30 -2.99
N GLU A 5 -3.68 13.89 -4.12
CA GLU A 5 -3.17 15.26 -4.18
C GLU A 5 -4.24 16.30 -3.83
N GLY A 6 -5.47 16.09 -4.31
CA GLY A 6 -6.63 16.91 -3.94
C GLY A 6 -6.85 16.92 -2.43
N PHE A 7 -6.88 15.75 -1.79
CA PHE A 7 -7.07 15.64 -0.34
C PHE A 7 -5.89 16.21 0.45
N ARG A 8 -4.67 15.98 0.00
CA ARG A 8 -3.43 16.50 0.61
C ARG A 8 -3.38 18.02 0.66
N THR A 9 -3.93 18.69 -0.35
CA THR A 9 -3.84 20.15 -0.51
C THR A 9 -5.00 20.92 0.10
N THR A 10 -6.00 20.22 0.66
CA THR A 10 -7.18 20.87 1.28
C THR A 10 -6.90 21.70 2.52
N GLY A 11 -5.84 21.39 3.27
CA GLY A 11 -5.59 21.95 4.60
C GLY A 11 -6.48 21.36 5.71
N ASP A 12 -7.46 20.51 5.39
CA ASP A 12 -8.25 19.79 6.39
C ASP A 12 -7.44 18.61 6.94
N PRO A 13 -7.13 18.57 8.25
CA PRO A 13 -6.30 17.51 8.83
C PRO A 13 -6.86 16.09 8.63
N LYS A 14 -8.19 15.93 8.58
CA LYS A 14 -8.82 14.62 8.35
C LYS A 14 -8.62 14.18 6.91
N LEU A 15 -8.85 15.06 5.94
CA LEU A 15 -8.68 14.73 4.52
C LEU A 15 -7.20 14.49 4.19
N MET A 16 -6.29 15.29 4.74
CA MET A 16 -4.86 15.09 4.60
C MET A 16 -4.42 13.72 5.16
N LYS A 17 -4.99 13.28 6.29
CA LYS A 17 -4.73 11.95 6.83
C LYS A 17 -5.27 10.82 5.93
N VAL A 18 -6.44 11.02 5.31
CA VAL A 18 -6.97 10.07 4.32
C VAL A 18 -6.05 10.01 3.09
N ALA A 19 -5.51 11.13 2.64
CA ALA A 19 -4.53 11.17 1.55
C ALA A 19 -3.28 10.32 1.86
N GLU A 20 -2.72 10.48 3.07
CA GLU A 20 -1.60 9.67 3.56
C GLU A 20 -1.95 8.17 3.54
N GLN A 21 -3.10 7.79 4.11
CA GLN A 21 -3.54 6.39 4.17
C GLN A 21 -3.72 5.76 2.78
N MET A 22 -4.30 6.51 1.84
CA MET A 22 -4.46 6.07 0.46
C MET A 22 -3.11 5.90 -0.23
N ALA A 23 -2.18 6.84 -0.03
CA ALA A 23 -0.83 6.78 -0.59
C ALA A 23 -0.05 5.58 -0.05
N THR A 24 -0.01 5.39 1.27
CA THR A 24 0.73 4.28 1.89
C THR A 24 0.14 2.92 1.53
N SER A 25 -1.19 2.83 1.39
CA SER A 25 -1.85 1.59 0.95
C SER A 25 -1.50 1.26 -0.51
N TRP A 26 -1.54 2.25 -1.39
CA TRP A 26 -1.15 2.09 -2.79
C TRP A 26 0.33 1.67 -2.93
N LEU A 27 1.23 2.35 -2.22
CA LEU A 27 2.65 2.00 -2.21
C LEU A 27 2.88 0.59 -1.68
N SER A 28 2.16 0.17 -0.64
CA SER A 28 2.28 -1.18 -0.08
C SER A 28 1.88 -2.26 -1.09
N VAL A 29 0.73 -2.11 -1.76
CA VAL A 29 0.26 -3.07 -2.76
C VAL A 29 1.21 -3.15 -3.95
N THR A 30 1.62 -1.99 -4.48
CA THR A 30 2.49 -1.93 -5.66
C THR A 30 3.91 -2.41 -5.37
N TYR A 31 4.45 -2.13 -4.17
CA TYR A 31 5.72 -2.67 -3.72
C TYR A 31 5.69 -4.20 -3.57
N GLN A 32 4.64 -4.74 -2.93
CA GLN A 32 4.48 -6.19 -2.79
C GLN A 32 4.35 -6.89 -4.14
N SER A 33 3.63 -6.27 -5.09
CA SER A 33 3.56 -6.74 -6.47
C SER A 33 4.94 -6.75 -7.13
N PHE A 34 5.66 -5.62 -7.07
CA PHE A 34 6.99 -5.48 -7.67
C PHE A 34 8.02 -6.48 -7.13
N ILE A 35 8.05 -6.71 -5.82
CA ILE A 35 8.99 -7.67 -5.21
C ILE A 35 8.74 -9.10 -5.72
N ARG A 36 7.50 -9.44 -6.09
CA ARG A 36 7.13 -10.77 -6.58
C ARG A 36 7.34 -10.93 -8.08
N THR A 37 6.98 -9.91 -8.86
CA THR A 37 6.92 -9.99 -10.33
C THR A 37 8.13 -9.35 -11.01
N HIS A 38 8.90 -8.54 -10.29
CA HIS A 38 9.94 -7.65 -10.82
C HIS A 38 9.44 -6.71 -11.92
N ALA A 39 8.13 -6.43 -11.96
CA ALA A 39 7.50 -5.59 -12.97
C ALA A 39 6.48 -4.64 -12.35
N MET A 40 6.37 -3.47 -12.97
CA MET A 40 5.33 -2.48 -12.67
C MET A 40 4.24 -2.55 -13.73
N PHE A 41 2.99 -2.65 -13.30
CA PHE A 41 1.83 -2.83 -14.17
C PHE A 41 1.07 -1.54 -14.44
N GLU A 42 0.32 -1.49 -15.54
CA GLU A 42 -0.62 -0.41 -15.85
C GLU A 42 -1.71 -0.25 -14.78
N LYS A 43 -2.19 -1.37 -14.22
CA LYS A 43 -3.28 -1.41 -13.24
C LYS A 43 -3.09 -2.56 -12.25
N TYR A 44 -3.70 -2.42 -11.07
CA TYR A 44 -3.57 -3.34 -9.95
C TYR A 44 -4.96 -3.71 -9.42
N ASN A 45 -5.12 -4.95 -8.97
CA ASN A 45 -6.30 -5.35 -8.23
C ASN A 45 -6.15 -4.91 -6.76
N VAL A 46 -7.01 -3.98 -6.32
CA VAL A 46 -6.98 -3.41 -4.96
C VAL A 46 -7.89 -4.12 -3.96
N SER A 47 -8.74 -5.05 -4.41
CA SER A 47 -9.63 -5.81 -3.52
C SER A 47 -8.95 -7.02 -2.88
N SER A 48 -7.82 -7.44 -3.45
CA SER A 48 -7.17 -8.71 -3.16
C SER A 48 -5.80 -8.47 -2.54
N SER A 49 -5.77 -8.08 -1.26
CA SER A 49 -4.51 -7.84 -0.52
C SER A 49 -3.73 -9.13 -0.21
N THR A 50 -4.27 -10.30 -0.55
CA THR A 50 -3.81 -11.61 -0.03
C THR A 50 -3.73 -12.74 -1.05
N SER A 51 -4.24 -12.60 -2.28
CA SER A 51 -4.23 -13.71 -3.25
C SER A 51 -3.00 -13.66 -4.15
N GLU A 52 -2.29 -14.78 -4.21
CA GLU A 52 -0.99 -15.02 -4.84
C GLU A 52 -0.93 -14.69 -6.35
N ASP A 53 -2.09 -14.56 -7.02
CA ASP A 53 -2.19 -14.47 -8.49
C ASP A 53 -2.60 -13.09 -9.05
N ASN A 54 -2.91 -12.08 -8.23
CA ASN A 54 -3.64 -10.88 -8.69
C ASN A 54 -2.87 -9.55 -8.57
N ALA A 55 -1.54 -9.58 -8.61
CA ALA A 55 -0.75 -8.37 -8.46
C ALA A 55 -0.90 -7.41 -9.66
N ALA A 56 -1.12 -7.97 -10.85
CA ALA A 56 -1.63 -7.25 -12.02
C ALA A 56 -3.16 -7.20 -11.95
N GLY A 57 -3.76 -6.04 -12.22
CA GLY A 57 -5.20 -5.98 -12.48
C GLY A 57 -5.58 -6.76 -13.74
N GLY A 58 -6.87 -6.93 -14.00
CA GLY A 58 -7.37 -7.64 -15.19
C GLY A 58 -8.51 -6.90 -15.89
N GLY A 59 -9.07 -7.52 -16.92
CA GLY A 59 -10.24 -7.04 -17.67
C GLY A 59 -9.94 -6.01 -18.76
N GLY A 60 -10.91 -5.79 -19.64
CA GLY A 60 -10.75 -5.01 -20.88
C GLY A 60 -10.45 -5.89 -22.09
N GLU A 61 -10.12 -5.26 -23.23
CA GLU A 61 -9.86 -5.96 -24.50
C GLU A 61 -8.44 -6.54 -24.60
N TYR A 62 -7.52 -6.10 -23.73
CA TYR A 62 -6.10 -6.44 -23.81
C TYR A 62 -5.54 -6.91 -22.47
N GLU A 63 -4.49 -7.73 -22.56
CA GLU A 63 -3.67 -8.14 -21.43
C GLU A 63 -3.00 -6.94 -20.76
N VAL A 64 -2.80 -7.03 -19.44
CA VAL A 64 -2.12 -5.98 -18.69
C VAL A 64 -0.69 -5.79 -19.16
N GLN A 65 -0.31 -4.53 -19.36
CA GLN A 65 1.02 -4.15 -19.79
C GLN A 65 1.96 -3.89 -18.60
N THR A 66 3.24 -4.19 -18.81
CA THR A 66 4.34 -3.87 -17.88
C THR A 66 5.10 -2.62 -18.35
N GLY A 67 5.84 -1.98 -17.44
CA GLY A 67 6.68 -0.82 -17.79
C GLY A 67 5.90 0.47 -18.05
N PHE A 68 4.72 0.61 -17.44
CA PHE A 68 3.83 1.75 -17.68
C PHE A 68 4.37 3.03 -17.01
N GLY A 69 4.83 3.99 -17.81
CA GLY A 69 5.55 5.18 -17.34
C GLY A 69 4.77 6.03 -16.32
N TRP A 70 3.45 6.14 -16.48
CA TRP A 70 2.60 6.85 -15.53
C TRP A 70 2.61 6.19 -14.15
N THR A 71 2.49 4.86 -14.07
CA THR A 71 2.53 4.11 -12.80
C THR A 71 3.86 4.37 -12.08
N ASN A 72 4.97 4.31 -12.81
CA ASN A 72 6.29 4.56 -12.25
C ASN A 72 6.41 5.99 -11.71
N GLY A 73 5.97 6.99 -12.48
CA GLY A 73 6.00 8.39 -12.06
C GLY A 73 5.16 8.64 -10.81
N VAL A 74 3.95 8.08 -10.74
CA VAL A 74 3.07 8.18 -9.56
C VAL A 74 3.72 7.56 -8.34
N ILE A 75 4.35 6.39 -8.48
CA ILE A 75 4.95 5.70 -7.34
C ILE A 75 6.17 6.45 -6.81
N LEU A 76 7.02 6.98 -7.69
CA LEU A 76 8.15 7.82 -7.28
C LEU A 76 7.67 9.09 -6.57
N ASP A 77 6.64 9.77 -7.07
CA ASP A 77 6.05 10.95 -6.43
C ASP A 77 5.46 10.63 -5.04
N LEU A 78 4.79 9.49 -4.90
CA LEU A 78 4.23 9.07 -3.61
C LEU A 78 5.33 8.62 -2.63
N LEU A 79 6.39 7.97 -3.09
CA LEU A 79 7.54 7.60 -2.26
C LEU A 79 8.28 8.84 -1.73
N ASP A 80 8.46 9.86 -2.56
CA ASP A 80 9.07 11.13 -2.15
C ASP A 80 8.25 11.82 -1.04
N LYS A 81 6.90 11.81 -1.17
CA LYS A 81 6.00 12.47 -0.21
C LYS A 81 5.69 11.67 1.06
N TYR A 82 5.66 10.34 0.98
CA TYR A 82 5.11 9.47 2.03
C TYR A 82 5.95 8.23 2.35
N GLY A 83 7.16 8.11 1.79
CA GLY A 83 8.02 6.93 1.99
C GLY A 83 8.38 6.68 3.46
N ASP A 84 8.59 7.75 4.23
CA ASP A 84 8.82 7.69 5.68
C ASP A 84 7.60 7.14 6.44
N LYS A 85 6.38 7.56 6.05
CA LYS A 85 5.12 7.09 6.63
C LYS A 85 4.90 5.61 6.36
N MET A 86 5.19 5.16 5.13
CA MET A 86 5.12 3.75 4.77
C MET A 86 6.10 2.91 5.61
N ALA A 87 7.36 3.32 5.72
CA ALA A 87 8.38 2.62 6.50
C ALA A 87 7.98 2.50 7.98
N SER A 88 7.49 3.60 8.57
CA SER A 88 7.03 3.62 9.97
C SER A 88 5.85 2.67 10.23
N SER A 89 4.96 2.52 9.24
CA SER A 89 3.81 1.62 9.33
C SER A 89 4.22 0.14 9.29
N LEU A 90 5.23 -0.20 8.49
CA LEU A 90 5.79 -1.56 8.41
C LEU A 90 6.51 -1.96 9.70
N THR A 91 7.16 -1.02 10.38
CA THR A 91 7.78 -1.27 11.70
C THR A 91 6.79 -1.37 12.86
N ARG A 92 5.50 -1.03 12.63
CA ARG A 92 4.46 -1.01 13.67
C ARG A 92 3.76 -2.35 13.87
N ILE A 93 4.09 -3.38 13.10
CA ILE A 93 3.61 -4.74 13.35
C ILE A 93 4.15 -5.13 14.74
N PRO A 94 3.30 -5.39 15.75
CA PRO A 94 3.77 -5.81 17.05
C PRO A 94 4.62 -7.05 16.85
N SER A 95 5.85 -7.04 17.38
CA SER A 95 6.74 -8.20 17.35
C SER A 95 5.95 -9.45 17.72
N ILE A 96 6.26 -10.59 17.10
CA ILE A 96 5.68 -11.90 17.48
C ILE A 96 5.76 -12.09 19.01
N THR A 97 6.82 -11.58 19.64
CA THR A 97 6.97 -11.55 21.11
C THR A 97 5.84 -10.79 21.82
N THR A 98 5.42 -9.64 21.30
CA THR A 98 4.32 -8.83 21.85
C THR A 98 2.97 -9.50 21.65
N VAL A 99 2.74 -10.14 20.50
CA VAL A 99 1.50 -10.89 20.23
C VAL A 99 1.40 -12.12 21.14
N VAL A 100 2.49 -12.88 21.30
CA VAL A 100 2.56 -14.03 22.21
C VAL A 100 2.39 -13.61 23.67
N ALA A 101 2.95 -12.47 24.08
CA ALA A 101 2.76 -11.94 25.44
C ALA A 101 1.30 -11.54 25.69
N LEU A 102 0.62 -10.89 24.75
CA LEU A 102 -0.79 -10.51 24.87
C LEU A 102 -1.72 -11.72 24.92
N ILE A 103 -1.44 -12.76 24.13
CA ILE A 103 -2.19 -14.02 24.17
C ILE A 103 -1.92 -14.76 25.48
N GLY A 104 -0.66 -14.85 25.93
CA GLY A 104 -0.28 -15.48 27.19
C GLY A 104 -0.89 -14.80 28.42
N LEU A 105 -0.94 -13.46 28.43
CA LEU A 105 -1.63 -12.68 29.47
C LEU A 105 -3.14 -12.93 29.48
N ARG A 106 -3.76 -13.18 28.32
CA ARG A 106 -5.19 -13.50 28.24
C ARG A 106 -5.51 -14.87 28.87
N TYR A 107 -4.61 -15.84 28.80
CA TYR A 107 -4.77 -17.17 29.41
C TYR A 107 -4.37 -17.25 30.88
N LEU A 108 -3.79 -16.19 31.45
CA LEU A 108 -3.39 -16.12 32.87
C LEU A 108 -4.44 -15.44 33.76
N ILE A 109 -5.52 -14.91 33.18
CA ILE A 109 -6.58 -14.16 33.87
C ILE A 109 -7.91 -14.95 33.87
N ASP A 110 -7.96 -16.10 33.18
CA ASP A 110 -9.03 -17.11 33.25
C ASP A 110 -8.52 -18.34 34.03
#